data_AF-A0A9D1J8L2-F1
#
_entry.id   AF-A0A9D1J8L2-F1
#
_cell.length_a   1.000
_cell.length_b   1.000
_cell.length_c   1.000
_cell.angle_alpha   90.00
_cell.angle_beta   90.00
_cell.angle_gamma   90.00
#
_symmetry.space_group_name_H-M   'P 1'
#
loop_
_entity.id
_entity.type
_entity.pdbx_description
1 polymer ?
#
loop_
_entity_poly.entity_id
_entity_poly.type
_entity_poly.pdbx_seq_one_letter_code
_entity_poly.pdbx_strand_id
1 'polypeptide(L)'
;MNAKEFFKGTAFKCIVVLLSIVLICGVLLTFANALFAVSDQERLDRAIADIYGEQVEYTAAEVDEKYADTAAYTINSVYVLQGEHEGEYLVSSTGKGGYQNGTVTNWVVLEIRDGVSVVTKISLSSNEGQSYIYQITDSVLNEYISQSERDDFEGYSSSLITGATVQGTLAAVTNSLNGAKTYVDSVYCGLVQPFDGYEYLDYINRNSTTVEVSGTDVTYNIVTNSNGFAGSFEIQITVGADGAISAYTIVTNGSTNGYGSNMAEIANNMVGETQDSLETFFNSDDLHTGATLSNTLCVQAGLFATANYDRALADYS
;
A
#
# COMPACT_ATOMS: atom_id res chain seq x y z
N MET A 1 -29.24 51.88 23.13
CA MET A 1 -29.14 50.99 24.32
C MET A 1 -27.95 51.48 25.13
N ASN A 2 -28.14 51.84 26.39
CA ASN A 2 -26.99 52.25 27.22
C ASN A 2 -26.21 51.00 27.68
N ALA A 3 -24.91 51.15 28.00
CA ALA A 3 -24.08 50.02 28.43
C ALA A 3 -24.68 49.23 29.62
N LYS A 4 -25.35 49.93 30.54
CA LYS A 4 -26.04 49.36 31.72
C LYS A 4 -27.23 48.47 31.33
N GLU A 5 -27.95 48.79 30.25
CA GLU A 5 -29.06 47.98 29.74
C GLU A 5 -28.54 46.74 29.02
N PHE A 6 -27.42 46.85 28.29
CA PHE A 6 -26.78 45.71 27.61
C PHE A 6 -26.36 44.63 28.61
N PHE A 7 -25.70 45.00 29.71
CA PHE A 7 -25.27 44.07 30.76
C PHE A 7 -26.43 43.39 31.51
N LYS A 8 -27.65 43.95 31.48
CA LYS A 8 -28.84 43.33 32.07
C LYS A 8 -29.64 42.48 31.08
N GLY A 9 -29.33 42.58 29.78
CA GLY A 9 -30.06 41.91 28.71
C GLY A 9 -29.87 40.40 28.72
N THR A 10 -30.88 39.68 28.26
CA THR A 10 -30.85 38.22 28.07
C THR A 10 -29.68 37.78 27.20
N ALA A 11 -29.35 38.56 26.16
CA ALA A 11 -28.21 38.30 25.29
C ALA A 11 -26.87 38.29 26.04
N PHE A 12 -26.63 39.25 26.94
CA PHE A 12 -25.40 39.28 27.73
C PHE A 12 -25.30 38.09 28.70
N LYS A 13 -26.42 37.71 29.33
CA LYS A 13 -26.48 36.51 30.18
C LYS A 13 -26.17 35.24 29.37
N CYS A 14 -26.72 35.09 28.17
CA CYS A 14 -26.40 33.97 27.29
C CYS A 14 -24.90 33.93 26.92
N ILE A 15 -24.28 35.08 26.64
CA ILE A 15 -22.84 35.17 26.35
C ILE A 15 -22.01 34.73 27.57
N VAL A 16 -22.36 35.21 28.77
CA VAL A 16 -21.65 34.82 30.01
C VAL A 16 -21.80 33.33 30.29
N VAL A 17 -22.99 32.76 30.07
CA VAL A 17 -23.22 31.31 30.23
C VAL A 17 -22.40 30.50 29.21
N LEU A 18 -22.39 30.89 27.93
CA LEU A 18 -21.57 30.22 26.91
C LEU A 18 -20.08 30.30 27.23
N LEU A 19 -19.59 31.46 27.66
CA LEU A 19 -18.19 31.62 28.10
C LEU A 19 -17.86 30.72 29.30
N SER A 20 -18.79 30.59 30.24
CA SER A 20 -18.62 29.73 31.42
C SER A 20 -18.59 28.24 31.03
N ILE A 21 -19.45 27.83 30.08
CA ILE A 21 -19.44 26.48 29.53
C ILE A 21 -18.13 26.21 28.80
N VAL A 22 -17.69 27.11 27.92
CA VAL A 22 -16.41 26.97 27.18
C VAL A 22 -15.23 26.86 28.15
N LEU A 23 -15.21 27.67 29.21
CA LEU A 23 -14.17 27.61 30.23
C LEU A 23 -14.17 26.26 30.96
N ILE A 24 -15.33 25.80 31.44
CA ILE A 24 -15.46 24.53 32.18
C ILE A 24 -15.12 23.35 31.25
N CYS A 25 -15.64 23.35 30.02
CA CYS A 25 -15.31 22.32 29.03
C CYS A 25 -13.82 22.33 28.69
N GLY A 26 -13.19 23.49 28.53
CA GLY A 26 -11.75 23.60 28.28
C GLY A 26 -10.89 23.06 29.43
N VAL A 27 -11.26 23.37 30.67
CA VAL A 27 -10.59 22.83 31.87
C VAL A 27 -10.78 21.31 31.94
N LEU A 28 -12.01 20.82 31.78
CA LEU A 28 -12.29 19.37 31.81
C LEU A 28 -11.57 18.63 30.69
N LEU A 29 -11.52 19.18 29.48
CA LEU A 29 -10.81 18.59 28.34
C LEU A 29 -9.31 18.53 28.59
N THR A 30 -8.75 19.57 29.22
CA THR A 30 -7.33 19.61 29.59
C THR A 30 -7.00 18.54 30.63
N PHE A 31 -7.83 18.40 31.66
CA PHE A 31 -7.68 17.35 32.67
C PHE A 31 -7.86 15.95 32.08
N ALA A 32 -8.87 15.75 31.23
CA ALA A 32 -9.10 14.48 30.56
C ALA A 32 -7.92 14.11 29.64
N ASN A 33 -7.39 15.08 28.88
CA ASN A 33 -6.21 14.87 28.06
C ASN A 33 -4.99 14.53 28.93
N ALA A 34 -4.75 15.26 30.03
CA ALA A 34 -3.62 14.96 30.90
C ALA A 34 -3.71 13.60 31.61
N LEU A 35 -4.93 13.15 31.95
CA LEU A 35 -5.15 11.91 32.69
C LEU A 35 -5.24 10.67 31.78
N PHE A 36 -5.73 10.83 30.55
CA PHE A 36 -6.03 9.71 29.64
C PHE A 36 -5.21 9.73 28.35
N ALA A 37 -4.37 10.75 28.10
CA ALA A 37 -3.46 10.71 26.98
C ALA A 37 -2.48 9.55 27.17
N VAL A 38 -2.48 8.65 26.21
CA VAL A 38 -1.47 7.61 26.08
C VAL A 38 -0.42 8.17 25.13
N SER A 39 0.81 8.27 25.62
CA SER A 39 1.95 8.73 24.81
C SER A 39 2.25 7.73 23.69
N ASP A 40 2.91 8.19 22.62
CA ASP A 40 3.31 7.31 21.51
C ASP A 40 4.28 6.21 22.00
N GLN A 41 5.11 6.55 22.98
CA GLN A 41 5.98 5.60 23.68
C GLN A 41 5.18 4.50 24.38
N GLU A 42 4.15 4.84 25.16
CA GLU A 42 3.29 3.84 25.81
C GLU A 42 2.51 2.99 24.80
N ARG A 43 2.16 3.53 23.63
CA ARG A 43 1.53 2.76 22.55
C ARG A 43 2.50 1.75 21.94
N LEU A 44 3.74 2.16 21.71
CA LEU A 44 4.82 1.29 21.25
C LEU A 44 5.13 0.19 22.28
N ASP A 45 5.27 0.55 23.56
CA ASP A 45 5.55 -0.41 24.63
C ASP A 45 4.44 -1.46 24.76
N ARG A 46 3.18 -1.05 24.58
CA ARG A 46 2.06 -2.00 24.53
C ARG A 46 2.12 -2.90 23.31
N ALA A 47 2.44 -2.36 22.14
CA ALA A 47 2.59 -3.16 20.93
C ALA A 47 3.72 -4.20 21.06
N ILE A 48 4.86 -3.80 21.61
CA ILE A 48 5.98 -4.71 21.91
C ILE A 48 5.55 -5.77 22.92
N ALA A 49 4.89 -5.37 24.00
CA ALA A 49 4.39 -6.32 25.00
C ALA A 49 3.36 -7.31 24.43
N ASP A 50 2.48 -6.87 23.52
CA ASP A 50 1.51 -7.74 22.84
C ASP A 50 2.20 -8.75 21.91
N ILE A 51 3.32 -8.37 21.28
CA ILE A 51 4.07 -9.20 20.32
C ILE A 51 5.03 -10.19 21.01
N TYR A 52 5.71 -9.76 22.08
CA TYR A 52 6.77 -10.52 22.74
C TYR A 52 6.37 -11.08 24.11
N GLY A 53 5.34 -10.51 24.74
CA GLY A 53 4.98 -10.82 26.13
C GLY A 53 5.92 -10.18 27.16
N GLU A 54 6.91 -9.41 26.71
CA GLU A 54 7.91 -8.73 27.53
C GLU A 54 8.35 -7.41 26.90
N GLN A 55 9.16 -6.64 27.64
CA GLN A 55 9.80 -5.46 27.09
C GLN A 55 11.00 -5.87 26.26
N VAL A 56 11.13 -5.28 25.06
CA VAL A 56 12.25 -5.51 24.16
C VAL A 56 12.99 -4.20 23.97
N GLU A 57 14.33 -4.24 24.03
CA GLU A 57 15.16 -3.09 23.74
C GLU A 57 15.18 -2.82 22.23
N TYR A 58 15.17 -1.54 21.84
CA TYR A 58 15.15 -1.14 20.44
C TYR A 58 15.84 0.20 20.22
N THR A 59 16.21 0.47 18.97
CA THR A 59 16.66 1.78 18.50
C THR A 59 15.72 2.27 17.40
N ALA A 60 15.21 3.50 17.51
CA ALA A 60 14.44 4.12 16.44
C ALA A 60 15.32 4.39 15.22
N ALA A 61 14.88 3.94 14.05
CA ALA A 61 15.48 4.29 12.77
C ALA A 61 14.74 5.48 12.15
N GLU A 62 15.47 6.33 11.44
CA GLU A 62 14.86 7.35 10.59
C GLU A 62 14.11 6.66 9.44
N VAL A 63 12.89 7.12 9.16
CA VAL A 63 12.08 6.58 8.07
C VAL A 63 12.58 7.19 6.77
N ASP A 64 13.01 6.34 5.82
CA ASP A 64 13.39 6.79 4.49
C ASP A 64 12.13 7.15 3.69
N GLU A 65 11.88 8.45 3.58
CA GLU A 65 10.70 9.01 2.90
C GLU A 65 10.54 8.50 1.46
N LYS A 66 11.63 8.11 0.80
CA LYS A 66 11.61 7.55 -0.56
C LYS A 66 10.76 6.28 -0.66
N TYR A 67 10.74 5.48 0.39
CA TYR A 67 10.06 4.18 0.42
C TYR A 67 8.84 4.15 1.35
N ALA A 68 8.56 5.29 1.99
CA ALA A 68 7.63 5.37 3.11
C ALA A 68 6.19 5.67 2.72
N ASP A 69 5.89 6.22 1.53
CA ASP A 69 4.51 6.56 1.18
C ASP A 69 4.19 6.23 -0.29
N THR A 70 3.13 5.44 -0.49
CA THR A 70 2.65 5.01 -1.80
C THR A 70 1.12 5.08 -1.86
N ALA A 71 0.54 4.81 -3.03
CA ALA A 71 -0.92 4.66 -3.15
C ALA A 71 -1.47 3.50 -2.29
N ALA A 72 -0.63 2.49 -2.00
CA ALA A 72 -1.03 1.28 -1.27
C ALA A 72 -0.76 1.37 0.23
N TYR A 73 0.30 2.04 0.68
CA TYR A 73 0.68 2.04 2.10
C TYR A 73 1.43 3.30 2.54
N THR A 74 1.60 3.46 3.86
CA THR A 74 2.45 4.46 4.49
C THR A 74 3.23 3.82 5.66
N ILE A 75 4.54 4.04 5.74
CA ILE A 75 5.40 3.64 6.85
C ILE A 75 5.42 4.76 7.88
N ASN A 76 4.93 4.48 9.09
CA ASN A 76 4.80 5.48 10.15
C ASN A 76 6.06 5.55 11.01
N SER A 77 6.67 4.41 11.30
CA SER A 77 7.87 4.31 12.15
C SER A 77 8.57 2.96 11.99
N VAL A 78 9.88 2.94 12.25
CA VAL A 78 10.74 1.76 12.14
C VAL A 78 11.66 1.70 13.35
N TYR A 79 11.80 0.51 13.93
CA TYR A 79 12.66 0.25 15.08
C TYR A 79 13.51 -1.00 14.81
N VAL A 80 14.79 -0.92 15.13
CA VAL A 80 15.73 -2.05 15.07
C VAL A 80 15.84 -2.64 16.47
N LEU A 81 15.40 -3.88 16.64
CA LEU A 81 15.39 -4.55 17.94
C LEU A 81 16.82 -4.95 18.34
N GLN A 82 17.04 -5.02 19.66
CA GLN A 82 18.34 -5.23 20.28
C GLN A 82 18.31 -6.44 21.22
N GLY A 83 19.48 -6.84 21.72
CA GLY A 83 19.59 -7.91 22.70
C GLY A 83 19.27 -9.27 22.11
N GLU A 84 18.30 -9.98 22.70
CA GLU A 84 17.90 -11.32 22.24
C GLU A 84 17.15 -11.31 20.89
N HIS A 85 16.71 -10.12 20.44
CA HIS A 85 16.01 -9.88 19.18
C HIS A 85 16.87 -9.12 18.15
N GLU A 86 18.19 -9.10 18.33
CA GLU A 86 19.10 -8.43 17.39
C GLU A 86 18.97 -9.05 15.98
N GLY A 87 18.74 -8.21 14.97
CA GLY A 87 18.46 -8.63 13.59
C GLY A 87 16.97 -8.61 13.20
N GLU A 88 16.08 -8.35 14.16
CA GLU A 88 14.66 -8.12 13.92
C GLU A 88 14.34 -6.63 13.73
N TYR A 89 13.36 -6.35 12.86
CA TYR A 89 12.86 -5.02 12.53
C TYR A 89 11.39 -4.93 12.90
N LEU A 90 11.02 -3.94 13.72
CA LEU A 90 9.64 -3.63 14.03
C LEU A 90 9.19 -2.40 13.22
N VAL A 91 8.21 -2.60 12.35
CA VAL A 91 7.71 -1.57 11.43
C VAL A 91 6.23 -1.30 11.72
N SER A 92 5.87 -0.03 11.93
CA SER A 92 4.47 0.40 11.85
C SER A 92 4.14 0.76 10.42
N SER A 93 3.23 0.01 9.81
CA SER A 93 2.78 0.23 8.43
C SER A 93 1.27 0.40 8.35
N THR A 94 0.81 1.45 7.69
CA THR A 94 -0.59 1.73 7.38
C THR A 94 -0.89 1.30 5.95
N GLY A 95 -1.77 0.32 5.75
CA GLY A 95 -2.27 -0.06 4.43
C GLY A 95 -3.55 0.69 4.06
N LYS A 96 -3.63 1.12 2.81
CA LYS A 96 -4.71 1.88 2.18
C LYS A 96 -5.56 0.95 1.29
N GLY A 97 -6.65 1.47 0.74
CA GLY A 97 -7.54 0.70 -0.15
C GLY A 97 -8.48 -0.25 0.61
N GLY A 98 -8.72 0.03 1.89
CA GLY A 98 -9.66 -0.69 2.73
C GLY A 98 -11.13 -0.50 2.32
N TYR A 99 -12.05 -1.11 3.04
CA TYR A 99 -13.47 -0.82 2.83
C TYR A 99 -13.76 0.67 2.93
N GLN A 100 -14.52 1.22 1.98
CA GLN A 100 -14.84 2.65 1.86
C GLN A 100 -13.60 3.56 1.87
N ASN A 101 -12.50 3.12 1.24
CA ASN A 101 -11.20 3.80 1.24
C ASN A 101 -10.60 3.99 2.64
N GLY A 102 -11.02 3.18 3.61
CA GLY A 102 -10.42 3.20 4.93
C GLY A 102 -9.05 2.51 4.95
N THR A 103 -8.45 2.46 6.13
CA THR A 103 -7.06 2.03 6.33
C THR A 103 -6.93 1.04 7.49
N VAL A 104 -5.83 0.30 7.49
CA VAL A 104 -5.45 -0.58 8.60
C VAL A 104 -3.98 -0.37 8.91
N THR A 105 -3.66 -0.17 10.18
CA THR A 105 -2.27 -0.06 10.66
C THR A 105 -1.89 -1.31 11.42
N ASN A 106 -0.78 -1.95 11.01
CA ASN A 106 -0.19 -3.08 11.71
C ASN A 106 1.21 -2.73 12.20
N TRP A 107 1.56 -3.33 13.33
CA TRP A 107 2.94 -3.55 13.74
C TRP A 107 3.40 -4.88 13.13
N VAL A 108 4.50 -4.83 12.39
CA VAL A 108 5.04 -5.96 11.66
C VAL A 108 6.47 -6.19 12.11
N VAL A 109 6.78 -7.41 12.54
CA VAL A 109 8.13 -7.84 12.86
C VAL A 109 8.68 -8.60 11.67
N LEU A 110 9.85 -8.19 11.19
CA LEU A 110 10.56 -8.79 10.08
C LEU A 110 11.97 -9.22 10.49
N GLU A 111 12.40 -10.34 9.96
CA GLU A 111 13.79 -10.79 9.98
C GLU A 111 14.34 -10.80 8.55
N ILE A 112 15.64 -10.55 8.38
CA ILE A 112 16.28 -10.74 7.08
C ILE A 112 16.85 -12.16 7.01
N ARG A 113 16.36 -12.96 6.06
CA ARG A 113 16.82 -14.32 5.78
C ARG A 113 17.21 -14.40 4.31
N ASP A 114 18.43 -14.87 4.02
CA ASP A 114 18.96 -14.99 2.65
C ASP A 114 18.85 -13.71 1.80
N GLY A 115 18.94 -12.53 2.44
CA GLY A 115 18.89 -11.23 1.77
C GLY A 115 17.49 -10.72 1.44
N VAL A 116 16.44 -11.35 1.96
CA VAL A 116 15.05 -10.89 1.88
C VAL A 116 14.41 -10.82 3.26
N SER A 117 13.45 -9.92 3.45
CA SER A 117 12.71 -9.79 4.69
C SER A 117 11.58 -10.81 4.77
N VAL A 118 11.45 -11.44 5.93
CA VAL A 118 10.47 -12.47 6.24
C VAL A 118 9.68 -12.00 7.45
N VAL A 119 8.37 -11.88 7.30
CA VAL A 119 7.48 -11.49 8.41
C VAL A 119 7.37 -12.64 9.41
N THR A 120 7.68 -12.37 10.67
CA THR A 120 7.69 -13.36 11.75
C THR A 120 6.58 -13.16 12.77
N LYS A 121 6.16 -11.90 13.00
CA LYS A 121 5.05 -11.56 13.90
C LYS A 121 4.27 -10.37 13.38
N ILE A 122 2.98 -10.33 13.69
CA ILE A 122 2.07 -9.25 13.30
C ILE A 122 1.18 -8.91 14.48
N SER A 123 0.97 -7.62 14.73
CA SER A 123 -0.05 -7.13 15.67
C SER A 123 -0.86 -6.01 15.04
N LEU A 124 -2.19 -6.12 15.15
CA LEU A 124 -3.11 -5.10 14.64
C LEU A 124 -3.12 -3.89 15.58
N SER A 125 -2.73 -2.72 15.08
CA SER A 125 -2.61 -1.49 15.88
C SER A 125 -3.90 -0.66 15.85
N SER A 126 -4.38 -0.33 14.65
CA SER A 126 -5.53 0.56 14.47
C SER A 126 -6.16 0.36 13.09
N ASN A 127 -7.34 0.95 12.91
CA ASN A 127 -8.02 0.99 11.61
C ASN A 127 -8.89 2.23 11.50
N GLU A 128 -9.13 2.67 10.28
CA GLU A 128 -10.11 3.71 9.95
C GLU A 128 -11.10 3.17 8.93
N GLY A 129 -12.40 3.37 9.17
CA GLY A 129 -13.44 2.98 8.22
C GLY A 129 -13.64 1.48 8.01
N GLN A 130 -13.06 0.59 8.84
CA GLN A 130 -13.13 -0.85 8.64
C GLN A 130 -14.24 -1.52 9.47
N SER A 131 -15.39 -1.76 8.84
CA SER A 131 -16.54 -2.39 9.52
C SER A 131 -16.33 -3.87 9.90
N TYR A 132 -15.34 -4.54 9.30
CA TYR A 132 -15.10 -5.99 9.47
C TYR A 132 -13.75 -6.30 10.10
N ILE A 133 -13.10 -5.31 10.70
CA ILE A 133 -11.79 -5.48 11.33
C ILE A 133 -11.79 -6.54 12.43
N TYR A 134 -12.92 -6.72 13.12
CA TYR A 134 -13.08 -7.74 14.17
C TYR A 134 -12.96 -9.19 13.65
N GLN A 135 -13.02 -9.41 12.34
CA GLN A 135 -12.80 -10.72 11.73
C GLN A 135 -11.32 -10.98 11.44
N ILE A 136 -10.47 -9.95 11.47
CA ILE A 136 -9.02 -10.08 11.36
C ILE A 136 -8.49 -10.53 12.74
N THR A 137 -8.54 -11.84 12.95
CA THR A 137 -8.07 -12.48 14.18
C THR A 137 -6.60 -12.86 14.07
N ASP A 138 -5.96 -13.20 15.19
CA ASP A 138 -4.58 -13.72 15.20
C ASP A 138 -4.42 -14.94 14.28
N SER A 139 -5.45 -15.77 14.13
CA SER A 139 -5.42 -16.90 13.20
C SER A 139 -5.26 -16.45 11.75
N VAL A 140 -5.91 -15.35 11.35
CA VAL A 140 -5.81 -14.78 10.00
C VAL A 140 -4.42 -14.17 9.81
N LEU A 141 -3.90 -13.46 10.81
CA LEU A 141 -2.55 -12.88 10.74
C LEU A 141 -1.47 -13.98 10.66
N ASN A 142 -1.64 -15.08 11.38
CA ASN A 142 -0.73 -16.22 11.32
C ASN A 142 -0.73 -16.93 9.95
N GLU A 143 -1.81 -16.85 9.18
CA GLU A 143 -1.82 -17.33 7.78
C GLU A 143 -0.84 -16.52 6.90
N TYR A 144 -0.71 -15.21 7.12
CA TYR A 144 0.30 -14.39 6.43
C TYR A 144 1.71 -14.78 6.85
N ILE A 145 1.97 -14.97 8.15
CA ILE A 145 3.29 -15.40 8.64
C ILE A 145 3.71 -16.73 8.00
N SER A 146 2.77 -17.68 7.83
CA SER A 146 3.07 -18.96 7.17
C SER A 146 3.42 -18.86 5.68
N GLN A 147 3.14 -17.71 5.06
CA GLN A 147 3.38 -17.42 3.65
C GLN A 147 4.51 -16.42 3.44
N SER A 148 5.16 -15.93 4.50
CA SER A 148 6.11 -14.81 4.42
C SER A 148 7.44 -15.15 3.76
N GLU A 149 7.72 -16.43 3.53
CA GLU A 149 8.83 -16.91 2.70
C GLU A 149 8.50 -16.90 1.20
N ARG A 150 7.25 -16.58 0.82
CA ARG A 150 6.86 -16.31 -0.56
C ARG A 150 7.08 -14.82 -0.88
N ASP A 151 6.80 -14.42 -2.12
CA ASP A 151 6.80 -13.02 -2.55
C ASP A 151 5.74 -12.20 -1.78
N ASP A 152 5.29 -11.07 -2.35
CA ASP A 152 4.22 -10.26 -1.77
C ASP A 152 2.99 -11.10 -1.40
N PHE A 153 2.38 -10.78 -0.26
CA PHE A 153 1.18 -11.45 0.17
C PHE A 153 0.04 -11.20 -0.82
N GLU A 154 -0.52 -12.27 -1.37
CA GLU A 154 -1.81 -12.22 -2.04
C GLU A 154 -2.89 -12.23 -0.97
N GLY A 155 -3.82 -11.27 -1.01
CA GLY A 155 -4.90 -11.16 -0.03
C GLY A 155 -5.83 -12.37 -0.07
N TYR A 156 -5.46 -13.45 0.61
CA TYR A 156 -6.24 -14.67 0.70
C TYR A 156 -6.14 -15.23 2.12
N SER A 157 -7.26 -15.28 2.82
CA SER A 157 -7.40 -16.15 4.00
C SER A 157 -8.42 -17.22 3.68
N SER A 158 -8.04 -18.47 3.87
CA SER A 158 -8.92 -19.64 3.73
C SER A 158 -10.03 -19.67 4.81
N SER A 159 -9.85 -18.90 5.88
CA SER A 159 -10.69 -18.90 7.08
C SER A 159 -11.80 -17.84 7.11
N LEU A 160 -11.94 -16.99 6.07
CA LEU A 160 -12.80 -15.81 6.13
C LEU A 160 -14.09 -15.91 5.30
N ILE A 161 -15.13 -15.32 5.88
CA ILE A 161 -16.48 -15.23 5.32
C ILE A 161 -16.43 -14.47 3.98
N THR A 162 -17.02 -15.08 2.96
CA THR A 162 -17.13 -14.51 1.61
C THR A 162 -18.02 -13.27 1.62
N GLY A 163 -17.45 -12.09 1.37
CA GLY A 163 -18.19 -10.84 1.18
C GLY A 163 -17.26 -9.69 0.76
N ALA A 164 -17.68 -8.89 -0.21
CA ALA A 164 -16.87 -7.81 -0.79
C ALA A 164 -16.32 -6.82 0.26
N THR A 165 -17.04 -6.65 1.37
CA THR A 165 -16.64 -5.75 2.45
C THR A 165 -15.49 -6.30 3.31
N VAL A 166 -15.48 -7.61 3.56
CA VAL A 166 -14.38 -8.30 4.27
C VAL A 166 -13.12 -8.28 3.40
N GLN A 167 -13.28 -8.45 2.09
CA GLN A 167 -12.19 -8.37 1.11
C GLN A 167 -11.55 -6.99 1.06
N GLY A 168 -12.35 -5.91 1.17
CA GLY A 168 -11.82 -4.56 1.30
C GLY A 168 -10.94 -4.40 2.55
N THR A 169 -11.40 -4.83 3.73
CA THR A 169 -10.57 -4.79 4.95
C THR A 169 -9.31 -5.64 4.82
N LEU A 170 -9.38 -6.80 4.16
CA LEU A 170 -8.20 -7.61 3.88
C LEU A 170 -7.19 -6.88 3.00
N ALA A 171 -7.65 -6.19 1.95
CA ALA A 171 -6.75 -5.46 1.06
C ALA A 171 -5.90 -4.43 1.83
N ALA A 172 -6.51 -3.69 2.77
CA ALA A 172 -5.75 -2.79 3.64
C ALA A 172 -4.78 -3.52 4.57
N VAL A 173 -5.14 -4.68 5.12
CA VAL A 173 -4.20 -5.51 5.90
C VAL A 173 -3.04 -5.96 5.02
N THR A 174 -3.31 -6.56 3.86
CA THR A 174 -2.32 -7.04 2.90
C THR A 174 -1.37 -5.92 2.47
N ASN A 175 -1.91 -4.74 2.13
CA ASN A 175 -1.10 -3.59 1.74
C ASN A 175 -0.19 -3.09 2.87
N SER A 176 -0.67 -3.13 4.12
CA SER A 176 0.15 -2.79 5.29
C SER A 176 1.32 -3.77 5.43
N LEU A 177 1.07 -5.07 5.33
CA LEU A 177 2.10 -6.11 5.46
C LEU A 177 3.12 -6.06 4.31
N ASN A 178 2.65 -5.95 3.07
CA ASN A 178 3.50 -5.78 1.90
C ASN A 178 4.33 -4.51 2.00
N GLY A 179 3.73 -3.40 2.45
CA GLY A 179 4.47 -2.15 2.67
C GLY A 179 5.64 -2.29 3.63
N ALA A 180 5.44 -2.98 4.76
CA ALA A 180 6.51 -3.24 5.72
C ALA A 180 7.63 -4.13 5.12
N LYS A 181 7.24 -5.18 4.39
CA LYS A 181 8.17 -6.07 3.67
C LYS A 181 8.98 -5.31 2.62
N THR A 182 8.30 -4.63 1.69
CA THR A 182 8.93 -3.81 0.65
C THR A 182 9.86 -2.74 1.23
N TYR A 183 9.46 -2.08 2.32
CA TYR A 183 10.31 -1.09 2.97
C TYR A 183 11.60 -1.70 3.53
N VAL A 184 11.51 -2.81 4.27
CA VAL A 184 12.70 -3.46 4.84
C VAL A 184 13.61 -4.02 3.74
N ASP A 185 13.02 -4.62 2.72
CA ASP A 185 13.74 -5.08 1.52
C ASP A 185 14.50 -3.91 0.86
N SER A 186 13.83 -2.77 0.68
CA SER A 186 14.42 -1.58 0.05
C SER A 186 15.55 -0.96 0.84
N VAL A 187 15.33 -0.75 2.14
CA VAL A 187 16.24 0.05 2.97
C VAL A 187 17.38 -0.79 3.55
N TYR A 188 17.10 -2.04 3.95
CA TYR A 188 18.05 -2.86 4.71
C TYR A 188 18.62 -4.03 3.93
N CYS A 189 17.91 -4.55 2.93
CA CYS A 189 18.44 -5.60 2.05
C CYS A 189 19.13 -5.03 0.79
N GLY A 190 19.05 -3.71 0.56
CA GLY A 190 19.57 -3.07 -0.64
C GLY A 190 18.77 -3.41 -1.90
N LEU A 191 17.55 -3.96 -1.75
CA LEU A 191 16.62 -4.23 -2.84
C LEU A 191 15.87 -2.94 -3.18
N VAL A 192 16.60 -1.97 -3.77
CA VAL A 192 16.08 -0.71 -4.30
C VAL A 192 14.67 -0.89 -4.84
N GLN A 193 13.65 -0.12 -4.41
CA GLN A 193 12.39 -0.10 -5.16
C GLN A 193 12.73 0.22 -6.62
N PRO A 194 12.61 -0.75 -7.53
CA PRO A 194 13.33 -0.70 -8.80
C PRO A 194 12.79 0.39 -9.74
N PHE A 195 11.72 1.08 -9.32
CA PHE A 195 10.94 2.02 -10.11
C PHE A 195 10.64 3.34 -9.37
N ASP A 196 11.51 3.77 -8.45
CA ASP A 196 11.35 5.11 -7.86
C ASP A 196 11.46 6.21 -8.93
N GLY A 197 10.52 7.16 -8.91
CA GLY A 197 10.37 8.19 -9.93
C GLY A 197 9.86 7.71 -11.30
N TYR A 198 9.43 6.44 -11.42
CA TYR A 198 8.73 5.94 -12.60
C TYR A 198 7.25 6.36 -12.57
N GLU A 199 6.68 6.55 -13.74
CA GLU A 199 5.28 6.91 -13.95
C GLU A 199 4.40 5.67 -14.20
N TYR A 200 3.08 5.81 -14.09
CA TYR A 200 2.10 4.73 -14.35
C TYR A 200 2.30 3.47 -13.51
N LEU A 201 2.61 3.66 -12.22
CA LEU A 201 2.82 2.56 -11.27
C LEU A 201 1.52 1.89 -10.79
N ASP A 202 0.35 2.41 -11.20
CA ASP A 202 -0.93 1.84 -10.82
C ASP A 202 -1.06 0.43 -11.39
N TYR A 203 -1.43 -0.52 -10.53
CA TYR A 203 -1.49 -1.95 -10.84
C TYR A 203 -0.16 -2.61 -11.24
N ILE A 204 0.99 -1.96 -11.09
CA ILE A 204 2.29 -2.61 -11.30
C ILE A 204 2.75 -3.23 -9.98
N ASN A 205 3.02 -4.54 -9.99
CA ASN A 205 3.75 -5.18 -8.91
C ASN A 205 5.24 -4.88 -9.10
N ARG A 206 5.73 -3.93 -8.30
CA ARG A 206 7.10 -3.39 -8.41
C ARG A 206 8.16 -4.38 -7.91
N ASN A 207 7.78 -5.32 -7.06
CA ASN A 207 8.70 -6.30 -6.48
C ASN A 207 8.99 -7.45 -7.45
N SER A 208 8.01 -7.78 -8.30
CA SER A 208 8.15 -8.86 -9.28
C SER A 208 8.42 -8.37 -10.71
N THR A 209 8.21 -7.07 -10.98
CA THR A 209 8.52 -6.49 -12.29
C THR A 209 10.02 -6.26 -12.44
N THR A 210 10.59 -6.70 -13.57
CA THR A 210 12.01 -6.52 -13.87
C THR A 210 12.22 -5.75 -15.17
N VAL A 211 13.40 -5.15 -15.32
CA VAL A 211 13.81 -4.43 -16.54
C VAL A 211 15.17 -4.88 -17.00
N GLU A 212 15.30 -5.08 -18.30
CA GLU A 212 16.54 -5.44 -18.98
C GLU A 212 16.79 -4.46 -20.12
N VAL A 213 18.03 -3.98 -20.26
CA VAL A 213 18.44 -3.09 -21.35
C VAL A 213 19.42 -3.83 -22.26
N SER A 214 19.13 -3.86 -23.54
CA SER A 214 19.99 -4.45 -24.57
C SER A 214 20.22 -3.46 -25.71
N GLY A 215 21.31 -2.70 -25.62
CA GLY A 215 21.62 -1.64 -26.58
C GLY A 215 20.66 -0.47 -26.40
N THR A 216 19.76 -0.25 -27.35
CA THR A 216 18.72 0.79 -27.28
C THR A 216 17.33 0.23 -27.01
N ASP A 217 17.20 -1.08 -26.84
CA ASP A 217 15.93 -1.71 -26.56
C ASP A 217 15.81 -1.94 -25.05
N VAL A 218 14.65 -1.59 -24.49
CA VAL A 218 14.33 -1.80 -23.08
C VAL A 218 13.22 -2.83 -22.99
N THR A 219 13.48 -3.96 -22.34
CA THR A 219 12.51 -5.03 -22.11
C THR A 219 12.05 -5.02 -20.65
N TYR A 220 10.75 -4.87 -20.45
CA TYR A 220 10.07 -4.95 -19.17
C TYR A 220 9.38 -6.31 -19.04
N ASN A 221 9.67 -7.06 -17.98
CA ASN A 221 8.88 -8.22 -17.57
C ASN A 221 7.95 -7.77 -16.43
N ILE A 222 6.77 -7.28 -16.80
CA ILE A 222 5.81 -6.67 -15.89
C ILE A 222 4.93 -7.73 -15.26
N VAL A 223 4.83 -7.67 -13.93
CA VAL A 223 3.80 -8.39 -13.19
C VAL A 223 2.78 -7.36 -12.72
N THR A 224 1.50 -7.58 -13.02
CA THR A 224 0.44 -6.68 -12.56
C THR A 224 -0.14 -7.13 -11.22
N ASN A 225 -0.63 -6.20 -10.42
CA ASN A 225 -1.58 -6.50 -9.35
C ASN A 225 -2.92 -6.96 -9.95
N SER A 226 -3.77 -7.57 -9.12
CA SER A 226 -5.13 -7.93 -9.54
C SER A 226 -6.03 -6.69 -9.66
N ASN A 227 -7.09 -6.80 -10.46
CA ASN A 227 -8.11 -5.77 -10.61
C ASN A 227 -9.51 -6.41 -10.58
N GLY A 228 -10.14 -6.38 -9.40
CA GLY A 228 -11.46 -6.98 -9.18
C GLY A 228 -11.45 -8.49 -9.44
N PHE A 229 -12.16 -8.94 -10.48
CA PHE A 229 -12.22 -10.35 -10.87
C PHE A 229 -11.07 -10.79 -11.80
N ALA A 230 -10.27 -9.85 -12.31
CA ALA A 230 -9.07 -10.16 -13.06
C ALA A 230 -7.91 -10.39 -12.08
N GLY A 231 -7.29 -11.56 -12.15
CA GLY A 231 -6.06 -11.87 -11.43
C GLY A 231 -4.85 -11.13 -12.02
N SER A 232 -3.68 -11.43 -11.46
CA SER A 232 -2.39 -10.90 -11.93
C SER A 232 -2.09 -11.37 -13.36
N PHE A 233 -1.45 -10.48 -14.13
CA PHE A 233 -0.89 -10.79 -15.44
C PHE A 233 0.64 -10.75 -15.36
N GLU A 234 1.27 -11.60 -16.15
CA GLU A 234 2.70 -11.48 -16.48
C GLU A 234 2.80 -11.07 -17.94
N ILE A 235 3.41 -9.92 -18.19
CA ILE A 235 3.43 -9.27 -19.50
C ILE A 235 4.87 -8.87 -19.82
N GLN A 236 5.39 -9.37 -20.93
CA GLN A 236 6.68 -8.95 -21.46
C GLN A 236 6.47 -7.88 -22.53
N ILE A 237 7.08 -6.71 -22.34
CA ILE A 237 6.98 -5.56 -23.25
C ILE A 237 8.39 -5.12 -23.63
N THR A 238 8.67 -4.95 -24.91
CA THR A 238 9.91 -4.30 -25.38
C THR A 238 9.59 -2.97 -26.02
N VAL A 239 10.31 -1.93 -25.61
CA VAL A 239 10.21 -0.57 -26.15
C VAL A 239 11.50 -0.26 -26.91
N GLY A 240 11.35 0.19 -28.15
CA GLY A 240 12.46 0.55 -29.02
C GLY A 240 12.91 2.00 -28.83
N ALA A 241 14.00 2.37 -29.50
CA ALA A 241 14.58 3.71 -29.46
C ALA A 241 13.67 4.85 -29.94
N ASP A 242 12.58 4.52 -30.63
CA ASP A 242 11.54 5.45 -31.07
C ASP A 242 10.46 5.70 -29.99
N GLY A 243 10.57 5.06 -28.82
CA GLY A 243 9.62 5.16 -27.73
C GLY A 243 8.33 4.38 -27.97
N ALA A 244 8.27 3.55 -29.02
CA ALA A 244 7.13 2.70 -29.33
C ALA A 244 7.35 1.26 -28.87
N ILE A 245 6.26 0.56 -28.58
CA ILE A 245 6.29 -0.86 -28.22
C ILE A 245 6.66 -1.69 -29.46
N SER A 246 7.82 -2.35 -29.44
CA SER A 246 8.28 -3.22 -30.53
C SER A 246 7.80 -4.67 -30.36
N ALA A 247 7.53 -5.09 -29.12
CA ALA A 247 6.96 -6.40 -28.81
C ALA A 247 6.10 -6.34 -27.55
N TYR A 248 4.97 -7.05 -27.55
CA TYR A 248 4.07 -7.17 -26.40
C TYR A 248 3.57 -8.62 -26.31
N THR A 249 3.86 -9.30 -25.21
CA THR A 249 3.47 -10.69 -24.99
C THR A 249 2.84 -10.86 -23.61
N ILE A 250 1.63 -11.37 -23.56
CA ILE A 250 1.01 -11.83 -22.30
C ILE A 250 1.50 -13.26 -22.05
N VAL A 251 2.37 -13.42 -21.07
CA VAL A 251 2.94 -14.72 -20.64
C VAL A 251 1.92 -15.46 -19.78
N THR A 252 1.36 -14.77 -18.78
CA THR A 252 0.33 -15.29 -17.90
C THR A 252 -0.92 -14.41 -18.00
N ASN A 253 -2.05 -15.04 -18.34
CA ASN A 253 -3.33 -14.37 -18.50
C ASN A 253 -4.15 -14.43 -17.20
N GLY A 254 -4.31 -13.28 -16.53
CA GLY A 254 -5.09 -13.14 -15.31
C GLY A 254 -6.61 -13.06 -15.50
N SER A 255 -7.12 -13.12 -16.73
CA SER A 255 -8.56 -13.01 -16.97
C SER A 255 -9.35 -14.22 -16.46
N THR A 256 -10.64 -14.00 -16.20
CA THR A 256 -11.58 -15.10 -16.00
C THR A 256 -11.71 -15.98 -17.25
N ASN A 257 -12.20 -17.21 -17.08
CA ASN A 257 -12.25 -18.18 -18.18
C ASN A 257 -13.15 -17.70 -19.35
N GLY A 258 -12.63 -17.77 -20.57
CA GLY A 258 -13.33 -17.36 -21.80
C GLY A 258 -12.81 -16.09 -22.48
N TYR A 259 -11.91 -15.34 -21.85
CA TYR A 259 -11.38 -14.07 -22.39
C TYR A 259 -10.00 -14.19 -23.07
N GLY A 260 -9.50 -15.41 -23.30
CA GLY A 260 -8.18 -15.64 -23.90
C GLY A 260 -8.01 -15.00 -25.29
N SER A 261 -9.05 -15.03 -26.13
CA SER A 261 -9.01 -14.39 -27.45
C SER A 261 -8.90 -12.87 -27.37
N ASN A 262 -9.60 -12.25 -26.43
CA ASN A 262 -9.54 -10.80 -26.21
C ASN A 262 -8.14 -10.37 -25.74
N MET A 263 -7.49 -11.19 -24.91
CA MET A 263 -6.13 -10.93 -24.45
C MET A 263 -5.08 -11.12 -25.56
N ALA A 264 -5.30 -12.05 -26.48
CA ALA A 264 -4.45 -12.16 -27.66
C ALA A 264 -4.64 -10.95 -28.60
N GLU A 265 -5.88 -10.47 -28.77
CA GLU A 265 -6.19 -9.29 -29.58
C GLU A 265 -5.55 -8.02 -29.00
N ILE A 266 -5.69 -7.77 -27.70
CA ILE A 266 -5.07 -6.60 -27.07
C ILE A 266 -3.55 -6.64 -27.19
N ALA A 267 -2.91 -7.79 -26.96
CA ALA A 267 -1.46 -7.92 -27.10
C ALA A 267 -0.97 -7.58 -28.52
N ASN A 268 -1.70 -8.01 -29.55
CA ASN A 268 -1.37 -7.67 -30.93
C ASN A 268 -1.55 -6.18 -31.23
N ASN A 269 -2.58 -5.55 -30.65
CA ASN A 269 -2.88 -4.13 -30.87
C ASN A 269 -1.92 -3.19 -30.14
N MET A 270 -1.17 -3.67 -29.15
CA MET A 270 -0.19 -2.86 -28.42
C MET A 270 1.11 -2.62 -29.20
N VAL A 271 1.43 -3.48 -30.18
CA VAL A 271 2.66 -3.35 -30.95
C VAL A 271 2.59 -2.15 -31.89
N GLY A 272 3.56 -1.25 -31.78
CA GLY A 272 3.65 0.01 -32.51
C GLY A 272 3.05 1.20 -31.76
N GLU A 273 2.40 0.97 -30.61
CA GLU A 273 1.81 2.05 -29.82
C GLU A 273 2.87 2.81 -29.01
N THR A 274 2.64 4.12 -28.85
CA THR A 274 3.44 5.03 -28.01
C THR A 274 2.67 5.44 -26.76
N GLN A 275 3.33 6.08 -25.80
CA GLN A 275 2.69 6.63 -24.61
C GLN A 275 1.44 7.46 -24.95
N ASP A 276 1.57 8.48 -25.80
CA ASP A 276 0.47 9.38 -26.17
C ASP A 276 -0.74 8.63 -26.77
N SER A 277 -0.47 7.60 -27.57
CA SER A 277 -1.52 6.78 -28.18
C SER A 277 -2.23 5.91 -27.15
N LEU A 278 -1.47 5.31 -26.23
CA LEU A 278 -2.00 4.52 -25.13
C LEU A 278 -2.80 5.37 -24.13
N GLU A 279 -2.37 6.61 -23.85
CA GLU A 279 -3.12 7.54 -22.99
C GLU A 279 -4.46 7.91 -23.64
N THR A 280 -4.45 8.13 -24.96
CA THR A 280 -5.67 8.40 -25.73
C THR A 280 -6.61 7.19 -25.69
N PHE A 281 -6.07 5.98 -25.88
CA PHE A 281 -6.82 4.73 -25.80
C PHE A 281 -7.40 4.50 -24.40
N PHE A 282 -6.62 4.71 -23.35
CA PHE A 282 -7.03 4.52 -21.96
C PHE A 282 -8.17 5.46 -21.53
N ASN A 283 -8.16 6.69 -22.07
CA ASN A 283 -9.18 7.70 -21.78
C ASN A 283 -10.39 7.62 -22.74
N SER A 284 -10.37 6.72 -23.73
CA SER A 284 -11.49 6.52 -24.64
C SER A 284 -12.57 5.61 -24.05
N ASP A 285 -13.83 5.86 -24.39
CA ASP A 285 -14.96 4.98 -24.03
C ASP A 285 -14.94 3.62 -24.79
N ASP A 286 -13.95 3.41 -25.66
CA ASP A 286 -13.82 2.25 -26.56
C ASP A 286 -13.13 1.04 -25.92
N LEU A 287 -12.76 1.12 -24.62
CA LEU A 287 -12.27 -0.03 -23.86
C LEU A 287 -13.30 -1.18 -23.87
N HIS A 288 -13.02 -2.20 -24.70
CA HIS A 288 -13.96 -3.24 -25.14
C HIS A 288 -14.98 -3.73 -24.11
N THR A 289 -16.22 -3.91 -24.58
CA THR A 289 -17.34 -4.44 -23.79
C THR A 289 -17.09 -5.89 -23.37
N GLY A 290 -16.94 -6.11 -22.06
CA GLY A 290 -16.93 -7.44 -21.46
C GLY A 290 -15.66 -7.84 -20.71
N ALA A 291 -14.51 -7.19 -20.93
CA ALA A 291 -13.22 -7.51 -20.29
C ALA A 291 -12.49 -6.29 -19.70
N THR A 292 -13.24 -5.25 -19.30
CA THR A 292 -12.72 -3.93 -18.94
C THR A 292 -11.58 -4.00 -17.91
N LEU A 293 -11.71 -4.81 -16.85
CA LEU A 293 -10.71 -4.90 -15.79
C LEU A 293 -9.36 -5.47 -16.28
N SER A 294 -9.40 -6.53 -17.10
CA SER A 294 -8.22 -7.13 -17.72
C SER A 294 -7.55 -6.18 -18.72
N ASN A 295 -8.37 -5.48 -19.52
CA ASN A 295 -7.86 -4.50 -20.48
C ASN A 295 -7.15 -3.34 -19.77
N THR A 296 -7.70 -2.84 -18.66
CA THR A 296 -7.04 -1.81 -17.84
C THR A 296 -5.65 -2.25 -17.41
N LEU A 297 -5.49 -3.49 -16.92
CA LEU A 297 -4.19 -4.03 -16.51
C LEU A 297 -3.18 -4.08 -17.68
N CYS A 298 -3.63 -4.53 -18.85
CA CYS A 298 -2.79 -4.63 -20.04
C CYS A 298 -2.34 -3.24 -20.56
N VAL A 299 -3.27 -2.28 -20.61
CA VAL A 299 -2.97 -0.91 -21.07
C VAL A 299 -2.06 -0.18 -20.09
N GLN A 300 -2.30 -0.32 -18.77
CA GLN A 300 -1.44 0.28 -17.74
C GLN A 300 -0.01 -0.27 -17.80
N ALA A 301 0.16 -1.57 -18.04
CA ALA A 301 1.49 -2.15 -18.29
C ALA A 301 2.19 -1.53 -19.52
N GLY A 302 1.45 -1.29 -20.60
CA GLY A 302 1.95 -0.59 -21.78
C GLY A 302 2.40 0.84 -21.47
N LEU A 303 1.55 1.61 -20.78
CA LEU A 303 1.84 2.98 -20.36
C LEU A 303 3.09 3.06 -19.48
N PHE A 304 3.19 2.17 -18.49
CA PHE A 304 4.37 2.03 -17.64
C PHE A 304 5.64 1.79 -18.47
N ALA A 305 5.62 0.87 -19.41
CA ALA A 305 6.80 0.58 -20.23
C ALA A 305 7.20 1.78 -21.10
N THR A 306 6.25 2.41 -21.79
CA THR A 306 6.53 3.50 -22.73
C THR A 306 6.95 4.80 -22.03
N ALA A 307 6.30 5.15 -20.92
CA ALA A 307 6.58 6.41 -20.22
C ALA A 307 7.95 6.41 -19.52
N ASN A 308 8.46 5.22 -19.21
CA ASN A 308 9.69 5.08 -18.43
C ASN A 308 10.91 4.67 -19.27
N TYR A 309 10.79 4.62 -20.61
CA TYR A 309 11.89 4.21 -21.50
C TYR A 309 13.21 4.93 -21.22
N ASP A 310 13.22 6.27 -21.22
CA ASP A 310 14.46 7.06 -21.03
C ASP A 310 15.06 6.85 -19.64
N ARG A 311 14.21 6.70 -18.62
CA ARG A 311 14.64 6.45 -17.25
C ARG A 311 15.23 5.06 -17.10
N ALA A 312 14.55 4.04 -17.61
CA ALA A 312 15.07 2.68 -17.63
C ALA A 312 16.38 2.57 -18.40
N LEU A 313 16.51 3.27 -19.52
CA LEU A 313 17.78 3.33 -20.23
C LEU A 313 18.88 3.96 -19.36
N ALA A 314 18.58 5.02 -18.61
CA ALA A 314 19.55 5.67 -17.71
C ALA A 314 19.92 4.82 -16.48
N ASP A 315 18.95 4.10 -15.90
CA ASP A 315 19.12 3.36 -14.66
C ASP A 315 19.76 1.97 -14.86
N TYR A 316 19.66 1.40 -16.07
CA TYR A 316 20.05 0.01 -16.36
C TYR A 316 21.04 -0.17 -17.55
N SER A 317 21.61 0.91 -18.11
CA SER A 317 22.70 0.86 -19.11
C SER A 317 24.11 0.88 -18.50
#